data_AF-A0A841EFE3-F1
#
_entry.id   AF-A0A841EFE3-F1
#
_cell.length_a   1.000
_cell.length_b   1.000
_cell.length_c   1.000
_cell.angle_alpha   90.00
_cell.angle_beta   90.00
_cell.angle_gamma   90.00
#
_symmetry.space_group_name_H-M   'P 1'
#
loop_
_entity.id
_entity.type
_entity.pdbx_description
1 polymer ?
#
loop_
_entity_poly.entity_id
_entity_poly.type
_entity_poly.pdbx_seq_one_letter_code
_entity_poly.pdbx_strand_id
1 'polypeptide(L)' 'MLMVPQQREYTPRPLPEDEYTRLVDLSLTHTEWAIRYTEDPVGRTVFTAEHQERGTTVTARTLDQLAGTLARTEVAP' A
#
# COMPACT_ATOMS: atom_id res chain seq x y z
N MET A 1 10.64 -30.69 -9.14
CA MET A 1 11.55 -29.57 -8.86
C MET A 1 10.73 -28.30 -9.03
N LEU A 2 10.16 -27.78 -7.95
CA LEU A 2 9.40 -26.52 -7.99
C LEU A 2 10.39 -25.39 -8.18
N MET A 3 10.34 -24.71 -9.33
CA MET A 3 11.02 -23.43 -9.51
C MET A 3 10.37 -22.45 -8.53
N VAL A 4 11.01 -22.25 -7.38
CA VAL A 4 10.73 -21.07 -6.56
C VAL A 4 11.17 -19.89 -7.44
N PRO A 5 10.27 -19.02 -7.92
CA PRO A 5 10.71 -17.85 -8.66
C PRO A 5 11.70 -17.13 -7.76
N GLN A 6 12.89 -16.83 -8.27
CA GLN A 6 13.90 -16.09 -7.51
C GLN A 6 13.21 -14.85 -6.97
N GLN A 7 12.99 -14.84 -5.65
CA GLN A 7 12.51 -13.68 -4.93
C GLN A 7 13.67 -12.70 -5.03
N ARG A 8 13.70 -11.91 -6.12
CA ARG A 8 14.57 -10.74 -6.24
C ARG A 8 14.41 -10.04 -4.91
N GLU A 9 15.51 -9.77 -4.21
CA GLU A 9 15.52 -8.99 -2.98
C GLU A 9 14.80 -7.68 -3.29
N TYR A 10 13.50 -7.68 -2.99
CA TYR A 10 12.58 -6.64 -3.40
C TYR A 10 12.48 -5.70 -2.23
N THR A 11 13.61 -5.08 -1.90
CA THR A 11 13.59 -3.94 -1.00
C THR A 11 13.11 -2.78 -1.86
N PRO A 12 11.83 -2.37 -1.74
CA PRO A 12 11.37 -1.20 -2.47
C PRO A 12 12.28 -0.04 -2.11
N ARG A 13 12.59 0.79 -3.09
CA ARG A 13 13.37 2.01 -2.85
C ARG A 13 12.70 2.81 -1.73
N PRO A 14 13.50 3.37 -0.81
CA PRO A 14 12.97 4.21 0.26
C PRO A 14 12.12 5.32 -0.32
N LEU A 15 10.93 5.52 0.24
CA LEU A 15 10.11 6.67 -0.09
C LEU A 15 10.85 7.96 0.30
N PRO A 16 10.65 9.06 -0.44
CA PRO A 16 11.02 10.39 0.04
C PRO A 16 10.41 10.65 1.43
N GLU A 17 11.12 11.41 2.28
CA GLU A 17 10.71 11.65 3.67
C GLU A 17 9.28 12.22 3.78
N ASP A 18 8.93 13.15 2.89
CA ASP A 18 7.58 13.73 2.82
C ASP A 18 6.50 12.68 2.49
N GLU A 19 6.78 11.76 1.58
CA GLU A 19 5.85 10.68 1.22
C GLU A 19 5.75 9.63 2.33
N TYR A 20 6.87 9.30 2.97
CA TYR A 20 6.90 8.38 4.10
C TYR A 20 6.07 8.93 5.27
N THR A 21 6.24 10.22 5.61
CA THR A 21 5.45 10.89 6.65
C THR A 21 3.96 10.81 6.36
N ARG A 22 3.55 11.06 5.11
CA ARG A 22 2.14 10.93 4.69
C ARG A 22 1.62 9.50 4.77
N LEU A 23 2.44 8.51 4.42
CA LEU A 23 2.06 7.10 4.54
C LEU A 23 1.86 6.70 6.00
N VAL A 24 2.71 7.17 6.91
CA VAL A 24 2.57 6.93 8.36
C VAL A 24 1.30 7.60 8.87
N ASP A 25 1.05 8.87 8.54
CA ASP A 25 -0.16 9.59 8.93
C ASP A 25 -1.44 8.89 8.45
N LEU A 26 -1.44 8.42 7.19
CA LEU A 26 -2.54 7.66 6.63
C LEU A 26 -2.77 6.32 7.37
N SER A 27 -1.69 5.63 7.75
CA SER A 27 -1.77 4.37 8.51
C SER A 27 -2.29 4.58 9.93
N LEU A 28 -1.98 5.72 10.55
CA LEU A 28 -2.50 6.09 11.86
C LEU A 28 -3.96 6.55 11.81
N THR A 29 -4.37 7.16 10.71
CA THR A 29 -5.76 7.58 10.48
C THR A 29 -6.67 6.37 10.22
N HIS A 30 -6.18 5.42 9.41
CA HIS A 30 -6.94 4.24 8.98
C HIS A 30 -6.40 2.97 9.66
N THR A 31 -6.52 2.89 10.99
CA THR A 31 -5.91 1.80 11.79
C THR A 31 -6.44 0.39 11.45
N GLU A 32 -7.61 0.31 10.85
CA GLU A 32 -8.22 -0.95 10.39
C GLU A 32 -7.58 -1.48 9.10
N TRP A 33 -6.78 -0.65 8.42
CA TRP A 33 -6.12 -0.97 7.17
C TRP A 33 -4.63 -1.20 7.36
N ALA A 34 -4.14 -2.34 6.88
CA ALA A 34 -2.71 -2.60 6.76
C ALA A 34 -2.19 -1.95 5.47
N ILE A 35 -1.56 -0.78 5.59
CA ILE A 35 -1.00 -0.02 4.47
C ILE A 35 0.47 -0.39 4.26
N ARG A 36 0.82 -0.71 3.02
CA ARG A 36 2.18 -1.04 2.58
C ARG A 36 2.49 -0.39 1.24
N TYR A 37 3.77 -0.26 0.92
CA TYR A 37 4.23 0.10 -0.42
C TYR A 37 5.19 -0.95 -0.94
N THR A 38 5.19 -1.10 -2.26
CA THR A 38 6.07 -1.97 -3.02
C THR A 38 6.42 -1.24 -4.31
N GLU A 39 7.51 -1.55 -4.96
CA GLU A 39 7.68 -1.17 -6.37
C GLU A 39 6.88 -2.14 -7.27
N ASP A 40 6.68 -1.83 -8.55
CA ASP A 40 6.29 -2.77 -9.61
C ASP A 40 7.53 -3.25 -10.42
N PRO A 41 7.40 -4.26 -11.32
CA PRO A 41 8.52 -4.72 -12.13
C PRO A 41 9.17 -3.65 -13.04
N VAL A 42 8.53 -2.49 -13.20
CA VAL A 42 9.01 -1.34 -13.99
C VAL A 42 9.67 -0.28 -13.07
N GLY A 43 9.74 -0.53 -11.76
CA GLY A 43 10.36 0.34 -10.76
C GLY A 43 9.46 1.50 -10.32
N ARG A 44 8.14 1.36 -10.40
CA ARG A 44 7.18 2.36 -9.94
C ARG A 44 6.63 1.99 -8.58
N THR A 45 6.56 2.94 -7.66
CA THR A 45 5.92 2.73 -6.37
C THR A 45 4.42 2.46 -6.53
N VAL A 46 3.96 1.46 -5.80
CA VAL A 46 2.58 1.02 -5.70
C VAL A 46 2.26 0.91 -4.22
N PHE A 47 1.16 1.52 -3.82
CA PHE A 47 0.65 1.48 -2.47
C PHE A 47 -0.51 0.50 -2.40
N THR A 48 -0.54 -0.33 -1.36
CA THR A 48 -1.58 -1.31 -1.14
C THR A 48 -2.08 -1.18 0.29
N ALA A 49 -3.39 -1.13 0.48
CA ALA A 49 -4.04 -1.20 1.77
C ALA A 49 -4.93 -2.44 1.83
N GLU A 50 -4.86 -3.18 2.92
CA GLU A 50 -5.62 -4.40 3.13
C GLU A 50 -6.45 -4.29 4.42
N HIS A 51 -7.76 -4.44 4.30
CA HIS A 51 -8.66 -4.52 5.44
C HIS A 51 -8.83 -5.99 5.81
N GLN A 52 -8.19 -6.42 6.90
CA GLN A 52 -8.12 -7.84 7.27
C GLN A 52 -9.51 -8.43 7.56
N GLU A 53 -10.37 -7.70 8.27
CA GLU A 53 -11.68 -8.22 8.65
C GLU A 53 -12.66 -8.36 7.46
N ARG A 54 -12.59 -7.44 6.49
CA ARG A 54 -13.45 -7.43 5.30
C ARG A 54 -12.84 -8.19 4.11
N GLY A 55 -11.60 -8.67 4.22
CA GLY A 55 -10.85 -9.28 3.12
C GLY A 55 -10.71 -8.37 1.89
N THR A 56 -10.80 -7.04 2.08
CA THR A 56 -10.80 -6.07 0.99
C THR A 56 -9.39 -5.54 0.78
N THR A 57 -8.93 -5.54 -0.46
CA THR A 57 -7.62 -4.99 -0.83
C THR A 57 -7.79 -3.84 -1.81
N VAL A 58 -7.17 -2.71 -1.50
CA VAL A 58 -7.12 -1.52 -2.35
C VAL A 58 -5.69 -1.31 -2.80
N THR A 59 -5.49 -1.02 -4.08
CA THR A 59 -4.16 -0.71 -4.63
C THR A 59 -4.21 0.60 -5.39
N ALA A 60 -3.23 1.46 -5.16
CA ALA A 60 -3.14 2.79 -5.75
C ALA A 60 -1.70 3.10 -6.17
N ARG A 61 -1.54 4.04 -7.10
CA ARG A 61 -0.21 4.50 -7.57
C ARG A 61 0.29 5.74 -6.83
N THR A 62 -0.59 6.40 -6.10
CA THR A 62 -0.26 7.58 -5.28
C THR A 62 -0.96 7.48 -3.94
N LEU A 63 -0.39 8.13 -2.92
CA LEU A 63 -1.01 8.22 -1.60
C LEU A 63 -2.36 8.95 -1.64
N ASP A 64 -2.51 9.99 -2.48
CA ASP A 64 -3.79 10.69 -2.63
C ASP A 64 -4.90 9.78 -3.19
N GLN A 65 -4.57 8.92 -4.15
CA GLN A 65 -5.52 7.93 -4.68
C GLN A 65 -5.88 6.90 -3.61
N LEU A 66 -4.90 6.47 -2.81
CA LEU A 66 -5.14 5.54 -1.73
C LEU A 66 -6.05 6.15 -0.69
N ALA A 67 -5.71 7.35 -0.17
CA ALA A 67 -6.48 8.07 0.83
C ALA A 67 -7.92 8.33 0.37
N GLY A 68 -8.11 8.79 -0.86
CA GLY A 68 -9.44 9.00 -1.44
C GLY A 68 -10.25 7.71 -1.58
N THR A 69 -9.59 6.57 -1.79
CA THR A 69 -10.27 5.27 -1.85
C THR A 69 -10.61 4.75 -0.46
N LEU A 70 -9.68 4.84 0.50
CA LEU A 70 -9.91 4.46 1.90
C LEU A 70 -11.10 5.22 2.49
N ALA A 71 -11.10 6.55 2.36
CA ALA A 71 -12.20 7.39 2.84
C ALA A 71 -13.56 7.03 2.23
N ARG A 72 -13.60 6.57 0.97
CA ARG A 72 -14.86 6.10 0.34
C ARG A 72 -15.27 4.72 0.83
N THR A 73 -14.31 3.86 1.11
CA THR A 73 -14.55 2.46 1.50
C THR A 73 -15.01 2.37 2.95
N GLU A 74 -14.55 3.28 3.82
CA GLU A 74 -14.99 3.39 5.21
C GLU A 74 -16.39 4.00 5.35
N VAL A 75 -16.78 4.89 4.43
CA VAL A 75 -18.12 5.48 4.39
C VAL A 75 -19.16 4.49 3.82
N ALA A 76 -18.72 3.42 3.15
CA ALA A 76 -19.61 2.40 2.62
C ALA A 76 -20.08 1.43 3.72
N PRO A 77 -21.40 1.36 4.00
CA PRO A 77 -21.98 0.57 5.08
C PRO A 77 -21.85 -0.94 4.86
#